data_AF-A0A3E2YK51-F1
#
_entry.id   AF-A0A3E2YK51-F1
#
_cell.length_a   1.000
_cell.length_b   1.000
_cell.length_c   1.000
_cell.angle_alpha   90.00
_cell.angle_beta   90.00
_cell.angle_gamma   90.00
#
_symmetry.space_group_name_H-M   'P 1'
#
loop_
_entity.id
_entity.type
_entity.pdbx_description
1 polymer ?
#
loop_
_entity_poly.entity_id
_entity_poly.type
_entity_poly.pdbx_seq_one_letter_code
_entity_poly.pdbx_strand_id
1 'polypeptide(L)'
;MSVAGTAAPRRSAALVWAVALSAYVAAVFHRSSLGVLRIVAFWFPGRRNPMLVQLTCTLGQFGAVLGAVPLVALLHQAGWTPAFLAAAALGTTVLTMVVAAVRDTPHREHAAAPTPDLATVRRDLAAAWAQPGTRLGLWTHFVTQFSGSVFALLWGYPFLVQGQGMTPTAAASLLTLMTLAGLLTGPLVAYLCARHPFRRSVLVLTVTAATAAIWAVVLAWPGRAPGWLLVALVVVLAANGPGSAIGFDYARTGPPAHQRCGAPAARPW
;
A
#
# COMPACT_ATOMS: atom_id res chain seq x y z
N MET A 1 29.83 43.62 -30.26
CA MET A 1 29.56 42.18 -30.04
C MET A 1 29.38 41.96 -28.54
N SER A 2 28.14 41.87 -28.07
CA SER A 2 27.80 41.58 -26.67
C SER A 2 27.26 40.15 -26.60
N VAL A 3 27.91 39.30 -25.80
CA VAL A 3 27.52 37.90 -25.60
C VAL A 3 26.32 37.89 -24.66
N ALA A 4 25.14 37.53 -25.19
CA ALA A 4 23.93 37.33 -24.42
C ALA A 4 24.08 36.12 -23.47
N GLY A 5 23.69 36.32 -22.21
CA GLY A 5 23.87 35.37 -21.12
C GLY A 5 23.12 34.04 -21.31
N THR A 6 23.79 32.97 -20.90
CA THR A 6 23.24 31.62 -20.80
C THR A 6 22.26 31.51 -19.63
N ALA A 7 20.98 31.74 -19.88
CA ALA A 7 19.92 31.45 -18.91
C ALA A 7 19.64 29.94 -18.84
N ALA A 8 20.36 29.20 -17.99
CA ALA A 8 19.95 27.87 -17.54
C ALA A 8 20.49 27.55 -16.12
N PRO A 9 19.64 27.67 -15.07
CA PRO A 9 19.60 26.59 -14.06
C PRO A 9 18.22 26.34 -13.41
N ARG A 10 17.11 26.86 -13.95
CA ARG A 10 15.78 26.71 -13.31
C ARG A 10 15.23 25.28 -13.32
N ARG A 11 15.57 24.47 -14.33
CA ARG A 11 15.07 23.09 -14.47
C ARG A 11 15.71 22.12 -13.47
N SER A 12 16.98 22.32 -13.11
CA SER A 12 17.73 21.48 -12.17
C SER A 12 17.24 21.66 -10.73
N ALA A 13 17.01 22.90 -10.31
CA ALA A 13 16.46 23.20 -8.98
C ALA A 13 15.03 22.65 -8.81
N ALA A 14 14.18 22.79 -9.84
CA ALA A 14 12.82 22.24 -9.83
C ALA A 14 12.82 20.71 -9.70
N LEU A 15 13.77 20.03 -10.36
CA LEU A 15 13.93 18.58 -10.29
C LEU A 15 14.38 18.12 -8.89
N VAL A 16 15.34 18.84 -8.28
CA VAL A 16 15.78 18.58 -6.90
C VAL A 16 14.64 18.76 -5.91
N TRP A 17 13.88 19.85 -6.02
CA TRP A 17 12.72 20.10 -5.16
C TRP A 17 11.61 19.06 -5.37
N ALA A 18 11.34 18.66 -6.62
CA ALA A 18 10.36 17.62 -6.91
C ALA A 18 10.78 16.26 -6.33
N VAL A 19 12.05 15.89 -6.44
CA VAL A 19 12.58 14.65 -5.84
C VAL A 19 12.53 14.71 -4.31
N ALA A 20 12.97 15.81 -3.71
CA ALA A 20 12.95 15.99 -2.26
C ALA A 20 11.52 15.95 -1.69
N LEU A 21 10.57 16.63 -2.36
CA LEU A 21 9.16 16.60 -1.99
C LEU A 21 8.57 15.20 -2.14
N SER A 22 8.88 14.50 -3.25
CA SER A 22 8.41 13.12 -3.47
C SER A 22 8.97 12.17 -2.43
N ALA A 23 10.26 12.29 -2.09
CA ALA A 23 10.91 11.47 -1.06
C ALA A 23 10.32 11.77 0.33
N TYR A 24 10.04 13.03 0.62
CA TYR A 24 9.38 13.45 1.87
C TYR A 24 7.98 12.87 1.99
N VAL A 25 7.15 13.00 0.95
CA VAL A 25 5.79 12.44 0.92
C VAL A 25 5.83 10.93 1.05
N ALA A 26 6.74 10.24 0.35
CA ALA A 26 6.92 8.79 0.47
C ALA A 26 7.35 8.36 1.89
N ALA A 27 8.27 9.11 2.51
CA ALA A 27 8.75 8.84 3.86
C ALA A 27 7.67 9.09 4.92
N VAL A 28 6.84 10.13 4.76
CA VAL A 28 5.67 10.40 5.60
C VAL A 28 4.66 9.26 5.43
N PHE A 29 4.29 8.92 4.20
CA PHE A 29 3.35 7.84 3.91
C PHE A 29 3.79 6.49 4.50
N HIS A 30 5.09 6.14 4.38
CA HIS A 30 5.65 4.94 5.01
C HIS A 30 5.61 5.00 6.53
N ARG A 31 5.97 6.14 7.15
CA ARG A 31 5.93 6.29 8.61
C ARG A 31 4.50 6.18 9.15
N SER A 32 3.52 6.79 8.48
CA SER A 32 2.12 6.75 8.88
C SER A 32 1.55 5.33 8.77
N SER A 33 1.80 4.65 7.65
CA SER A 33 1.30 3.29 7.43
C SER A 33 1.95 2.26 8.36
N LEU A 34 3.27 2.30 8.53
CA LEU A 34 3.98 1.39 9.44
C LEU A 34 3.69 1.70 10.92
N GLY A 35 3.48 2.97 11.27
CA GLY A 35 3.12 3.38 12.63
C GLY A 35 1.78 2.80 13.08
N VAL A 36 0.77 2.86 12.22
CA VAL A 36 -0.55 2.27 12.49
C VAL A 36 -0.47 0.75 12.63
N LEU A 37 0.25 0.07 11.72
CA LEU A 37 0.46 -1.38 11.79
C LEU A 37 1.18 -1.79 13.08
N ARG A 38 2.16 -0.99 13.55
CA ARG A 38 2.85 -1.21 14.82
C ARG A 38 1.92 -1.06 16.02
N ILE A 39 1.12 0.02 16.07
CA ILE A 39 0.16 0.23 17.16
C ILE A 39 -0.80 -0.97 17.24
N VAL A 40 -1.37 -1.40 16.12
CA VAL A 40 -2.27 -2.57 16.09
C VAL A 40 -1.55 -3.83 16.57
N ALA A 41 -0.29 -4.03 16.18
CA ALA A 41 0.50 -5.18 16.60
C ALA A 41 0.87 -5.19 18.10
N PHE A 42 1.08 -4.02 18.70
CA PHE A 42 1.43 -3.88 20.12
C PHE A 42 0.22 -3.86 21.05
N TRP A 43 -0.91 -3.31 20.59
CA TRP A 43 -2.10 -3.12 21.43
C TRP A 43 -3.05 -4.32 21.44
N PHE A 44 -2.99 -5.20 20.43
CA PHE A 44 -3.95 -6.28 20.27
C PHE A 44 -3.31 -7.67 20.23
N PRO A 45 -3.96 -8.70 20.82
CA PRO A 45 -3.47 -10.07 20.77
C PRO A 45 -3.27 -10.54 19.32
N GLY A 46 -2.20 -11.32 19.08
CA GLY A 46 -1.80 -11.77 17.73
C GLY A 46 -2.90 -12.46 16.92
N ARG A 47 -3.92 -13.04 17.56
CA ARG A 47 -5.10 -13.64 16.91
C ARG A 47 -6.06 -12.62 16.27
N ARG A 48 -6.18 -11.39 16.79
CA ARG A 48 -7.10 -10.35 16.28
C ARG A 48 -6.39 -9.34 15.37
N ASN A 49 -5.07 -9.31 15.39
CA ASN A 49 -4.24 -8.38 14.63
C ASN A 49 -4.53 -8.38 13.10
N PRO A 50 -4.65 -9.53 12.40
CA PRO A 50 -4.94 -9.54 10.96
C PRO A 50 -6.30 -8.90 10.61
N MET A 51 -7.32 -9.15 11.44
CA MET A 51 -8.65 -8.57 11.25
C MET A 51 -8.63 -7.05 11.45
N LEU A 52 -7.90 -6.57 12.46
CA LEU A 52 -7.77 -5.13 12.75
C LEU A 52 -6.95 -4.40 11.70
N VAL A 53 -5.86 -5.00 11.21
CA VAL A 53 -5.09 -4.48 10.09
C VAL A 53 -5.97 -4.39 8.84
N GLN A 54 -6.71 -5.46 8.52
CA GLN A 54 -7.62 -5.46 7.37
C GLN A 54 -8.72 -4.40 7.51
N LEU A 55 -9.36 -4.29 8.68
CA LEU A 55 -10.38 -3.28 8.96
C LEU A 55 -9.81 -1.87 8.78
N THR A 56 -8.58 -1.64 9.26
CA THR A 56 -7.89 -0.36 9.12
C THR A 56 -7.59 -0.03 7.67
N CYS A 57 -7.12 -1.00 6.89
CA CYS A 57 -6.91 -0.85 5.46
C CYS A 57 -8.23 -0.57 4.71
N THR A 58 -9.32 -1.26 5.05
CA THR A 58 -10.65 -1.05 4.47
C THR A 58 -11.20 0.34 4.82
N LEU A 59 -11.07 0.79 6.06
CA LEU A 59 -11.42 2.15 6.47
C LEU A 59 -10.60 3.20 5.70
N GLY A 60 -9.32 2.96 5.48
CA GLY A 60 -8.47 3.80 4.63
C GLY A 60 -8.97 3.89 3.18
N GLN A 61 -9.41 2.78 2.60
CA GLN A 61 -10.00 2.76 1.25
C GLN A 61 -11.33 3.51 1.19
N PHE A 62 -12.20 3.34 2.19
CA PHE A 62 -13.44 4.14 2.30
C PHE A 62 -13.13 5.63 2.40
N GLY A 63 -12.14 6.02 3.23
CA GLY A 63 -11.70 7.40 3.36
C GLY A 63 -11.20 7.97 2.03
N ALA A 64 -10.47 7.19 1.23
CA ALA A 64 -10.02 7.61 -0.10
C ALA A 64 -11.20 7.85 -1.06
N VAL A 65 -12.19 6.95 -1.08
CA VAL A 65 -13.40 7.10 -1.92
C VAL A 65 -14.25 8.29 -1.48
N LEU A 66 -14.54 8.39 -0.18
CA LEU A 66 -15.37 9.45 0.38
C LEU A 66 -14.69 10.81 0.30
N GLY A 67 -13.36 10.86 0.39
CA GLY A 67 -12.58 12.09 0.29
C GLY A 67 -12.41 12.61 -1.14
N ALA A 68 -12.40 11.73 -2.14
CA ALA A 68 -12.19 12.12 -3.53
C ALA A 68 -13.29 13.04 -4.07
N VAL A 69 -14.55 12.72 -3.82
CA VAL A 69 -15.71 13.49 -4.32
C VAL A 69 -15.72 14.95 -3.83
N PRO A 70 -15.68 15.24 -2.52
CA PRO A 70 -15.67 16.61 -2.03
C PRO A 70 -14.40 17.36 -2.43
N LEU A 71 -13.25 16.68 -2.50
CA LEU A 71 -12.00 17.31 -2.94
C LEU A 71 -12.08 17.73 -4.41
N VAL A 72 -12.60 16.88 -5.30
CA VAL A 72 -12.81 17.19 -6.71
C VAL A 72 -13.84 18.31 -6.87
N ALA A 73 -14.93 18.26 -6.11
CA ALA A 73 -15.93 19.33 -6.13
C ALA A 73 -15.33 20.69 -5.70
N LEU A 74 -14.52 20.69 -4.65
CA LEU A 74 -13.84 21.89 -4.15
C LEU A 74 -12.79 22.41 -5.14
N LEU A 75 -12.05 21.51 -5.80
CA LEU A 75 -11.11 21.85 -6.87
C LEU A 75 -11.82 22.51 -8.06
N HIS A 76 -12.99 22.02 -8.46
CA HIS A 76 -13.77 22.60 -9.55
C HIS A 76 -14.39 23.95 -9.20
N GLN A 77 -14.88 24.12 -7.97
CA GLN A 77 -15.62 25.32 -7.56
C GLN A 77 -14.71 26.45 -7.04
N ALA A 78 -13.72 26.11 -6.23
CA ALA A 78 -12.88 27.08 -5.51
C ALA A 78 -11.41 27.09 -5.98
N GLY A 79 -11.04 26.16 -6.87
CA GLY A 79 -9.68 26.03 -7.39
C GLY A 79 -8.73 25.31 -6.43
N TRP A 80 -7.45 25.32 -6.78
CA TRP A 80 -6.42 24.52 -6.10
C TRP A 80 -6.14 25.03 -4.68
N THR A 81 -5.94 26.33 -4.47
CA THR A 81 -5.51 26.86 -3.16
C THR A 81 -6.47 26.51 -2.02
N PRO A 82 -7.80 26.73 -2.12
CA PRO A 82 -8.72 26.40 -1.03
C PRO A 82 -8.85 24.88 -0.82
N ALA A 83 -8.76 24.09 -1.89
CA ALA A 83 -8.82 22.64 -1.81
C ALA A 83 -7.67 22.04 -1.00
N PHE A 84 -6.44 22.50 -1.26
CA PHE A 84 -5.27 22.04 -0.51
C PHE A 84 -5.21 22.61 0.92
N LEU A 85 -5.71 23.84 1.15
CA LEU A 85 -5.82 24.39 2.51
C LEU A 85 -6.85 23.60 3.36
N ALA A 86 -7.98 23.22 2.78
CA ALA A 86 -8.97 22.38 3.46
C ALA A 86 -8.38 21.00 3.79
N ALA A 87 -7.67 20.38 2.85
CA ALA A 87 -6.97 19.11 3.08
C ALA A 87 -5.90 19.24 4.18
N ALA A 88 -5.14 20.35 4.20
CA ALA A 88 -4.16 20.63 5.24
C ALA A 88 -4.81 20.81 6.61
N ALA A 89 -5.89 21.59 6.71
CA ALA A 89 -6.62 21.80 7.96
C ALA A 89 -7.18 20.49 8.53
N LEU A 90 -7.75 19.63 7.69
CA LEU A 90 -8.20 18.29 8.07
C LEU A 90 -7.03 17.43 8.56
N GLY A 91 -5.92 17.42 7.82
CA GLY A 91 -4.70 16.70 8.20
C GLY A 91 -4.14 17.15 9.55
N THR A 92 -4.08 18.45 9.81
CA THR A 92 -3.65 19.03 11.09
C THR A 92 -4.61 18.67 12.21
N THR A 93 -5.92 18.64 11.95
CA THR A 93 -6.94 18.23 12.93
C THR A 93 -6.79 16.76 13.31
N VAL A 94 -6.59 15.88 12.32
CA VAL A 94 -6.32 14.46 12.59
C VAL A 94 -5.02 14.29 13.37
N LEU A 95 -3.97 15.05 13.01
CA LEU A 95 -2.70 15.04 13.73
C LEU A 95 -2.86 15.45 15.19
N THR A 96 -3.56 16.56 15.48
CA THR A 96 -3.81 17.00 16.86
C THR A 96 -4.65 15.98 17.64
N MET A 97 -5.65 15.37 17.02
CA MET A 97 -6.42 14.28 17.63
C MET A 97 -5.53 13.07 17.96
N VAL A 98 -4.65 12.66 17.05
CA VAL A 98 -3.72 11.55 17.28
C VAL A 98 -2.76 11.88 18.42
N VAL A 99 -2.15 13.07 18.43
CA VAL A 99 -1.24 13.51 19.50
C VAL A 99 -1.95 13.58 20.85
N ALA A 100 -3.21 14.02 20.89
CA ALA A 100 -3.97 14.13 22.12
C ALA A 100 -4.51 12.79 22.64
N ALA A 101 -4.93 11.89 21.75
CA ALA A 101 -5.67 10.68 22.09
C ALA A 101 -4.84 9.39 22.05
N VAL A 102 -3.82 9.30 21.18
CA VAL A 102 -2.98 8.11 21.03
C VAL A 102 -1.79 8.21 21.98
N ARG A 103 -1.73 7.31 22.94
CA ARG A 103 -0.59 7.13 23.86
C ARG A 103 0.26 5.97 23.37
N ASP A 104 1.57 5.99 23.62
CA ASP A 104 2.50 5.01 23.02
C ASP A 104 2.28 3.56 23.49
N THR A 105 1.63 3.29 24.62
CA THR A 105 1.10 1.96 25.04
C THR A 105 0.45 2.11 26.43
N PRO A 106 -0.50 1.22 26.83
CA PRO A 106 -1.10 1.25 28.17
C PRO A 106 -0.18 0.66 29.25
N HIS A 107 0.83 -0.14 28.87
CA HIS A 107 1.82 -0.69 29.78
C HIS A 107 3.06 0.21 29.79
N ARG A 108 3.07 1.17 30.73
CA ARG A 108 4.28 1.89 31.13
C ARG A 108 5.37 0.89 31.51
N GLU A 109 6.61 1.29 31.22
CA GLU A 109 7.89 0.57 31.41
C GLU A 109 8.41 -0.19 30.19
N HIS A 110 8.62 0.52 29.08
CA HIS A 110 9.87 0.33 28.36
C HIS A 110 10.75 1.51 28.72
N ALA A 111 11.76 1.30 29.57
CA ALA A 111 12.89 2.22 29.63
C ALA A 111 13.34 2.47 28.18
N ALA A 112 13.58 3.74 27.81
CA ALA A 112 13.93 4.11 26.45
C ALA A 112 15.03 3.17 25.93
N ALA A 113 14.64 2.19 25.10
CA ALA A 113 15.57 1.22 24.59
C ALA A 113 16.61 2.00 23.78
N PRO A 114 17.92 1.82 24.02
CA PRO A 114 18.93 2.53 23.27
C PRO A 114 18.67 2.36 21.78
N THR A 115 18.70 3.46 21.02
CA THR A 115 18.52 3.40 19.57
C THR A 115 19.53 2.40 19.01
N PRO A 116 19.08 1.34 18.33
CA PRO A 116 19.98 0.30 17.88
C PRO A 116 21.00 0.89 16.90
N ASP A 117 22.27 0.57 17.11
CA ASP A 117 23.32 0.94 16.17
C ASP A 117 23.09 0.26 14.80
N LEU A 118 23.61 0.87 13.74
CA LEU A 118 23.46 0.42 12.36
C LEU A 118 23.96 -1.03 12.17
N ALA A 119 24.99 -1.44 12.91
CA ALA A 119 25.50 -2.81 12.86
C ALA A 119 24.47 -3.83 13.41
N THR A 120 23.67 -3.43 14.41
CA THR A 120 22.59 -4.24 14.97
C THR A 120 21.41 -4.29 14.00
N VAL A 121 20.99 -3.15 13.45
CA VAL A 121 19.94 -3.09 12.42
C VAL A 121 20.29 -3.96 11.20
N ARG A 122 21.54 -3.91 10.74
CA ARG A 122 22.01 -4.74 9.61
C ARG A 122 21.94 -6.23 9.93
N ARG A 123 22.36 -6.64 11.13
CA ARG A 123 22.31 -8.05 11.56
C ARG A 123 20.87 -8.54 11.66
N ASP A 124 19.99 -7.75 12.27
CA ASP A 124 18.57 -8.09 12.42
C ASP A 124 17.89 -8.19 11.05
N LEU A 125 18.22 -7.29 10.12
CA LEU A 125 17.71 -7.35 8.75
C LEU A 125 18.20 -8.59 8.00
N ALA A 126 19.49 -8.94 8.14
CA ALA A 126 20.05 -10.15 7.55
C ALA A 126 19.41 -11.42 8.12
N ALA A 127 19.20 -11.47 9.43
CA ALA A 127 18.51 -12.57 10.11
C ALA A 127 17.04 -12.68 9.67
N ALA A 128 16.34 -11.56 9.55
CA ALA A 128 14.97 -11.51 9.06
C ALA A 128 14.86 -11.99 7.60
N TRP A 129 15.81 -11.59 6.75
CA TRP A 129 15.87 -12.03 5.35
C TRP A 129 16.20 -13.53 5.20
N ALA A 130 17.02 -14.08 6.09
CA ALA A 130 17.34 -15.51 6.09
C ALA A 130 16.08 -16.38 6.31
N GLN A 131 15.07 -15.88 7.03
CA GLN A 131 13.82 -16.59 7.27
C GLN A 131 13.04 -16.81 5.94
N PRO A 132 12.74 -18.07 5.56
CA PRO A 132 11.97 -18.37 4.35
C PRO A 132 10.58 -17.73 4.34
N GLY A 133 9.91 -17.68 5.50
CA GLY A 133 8.59 -17.06 5.65
C GLY A 133 8.59 -15.56 5.36
N THR A 134 9.63 -14.83 5.74
CA THR A 134 9.79 -13.40 5.44
C THR A 134 9.91 -13.17 3.94
N ARG A 135 10.78 -13.94 3.27
CA ARG A 135 10.97 -13.85 1.80
C ARG A 135 9.69 -14.20 1.07
N LEU A 136 9.01 -15.28 1.46
CA LEU A 136 7.77 -15.72 0.84
C LEU A 136 6.63 -14.70 1.05
N GLY A 137 6.53 -14.12 2.24
CA GLY A 137 5.58 -13.05 2.54
C GLY A 137 5.83 -11.79 1.70
N LEU A 138 7.09 -11.36 1.60
CA LEU A 138 7.48 -10.19 0.80
C LEU A 138 7.16 -10.40 -0.68
N TRP A 139 7.60 -11.53 -1.27
CA TRP A 139 7.36 -11.81 -2.69
C TRP A 139 5.89 -12.00 -3.00
N THR A 140 5.14 -12.64 -2.11
CA THR A 140 3.68 -12.74 -2.22
C THR A 140 3.05 -11.35 -2.27
N HIS A 141 3.41 -10.47 -1.33
CA HIS A 141 2.89 -9.12 -1.27
C HIS A 141 3.25 -8.31 -2.52
N PHE A 142 4.52 -8.35 -2.94
CA PHE A 142 5.00 -7.64 -4.11
C PHE A 142 4.30 -8.10 -5.40
N VAL A 143 4.36 -9.40 -5.70
CA VAL A 143 3.86 -9.95 -6.98
C VAL A 143 2.35 -9.74 -7.13
N THR A 144 1.59 -9.92 -6.06
CA THR A 144 0.14 -9.69 -6.09
C THR A 144 -0.19 -8.21 -6.21
N GLN A 145 0.44 -7.34 -5.41
CA GLN A 145 0.08 -5.91 -5.36
C GLN A 145 0.57 -5.10 -6.56
N PHE A 146 1.72 -5.46 -7.15
CA PHE A 146 2.45 -4.63 -8.10
C PHE A 146 1.59 -4.15 -9.27
N SER A 147 0.94 -5.07 -9.99
CA SER A 147 0.18 -4.72 -11.19
C SER A 147 -1.00 -3.80 -10.88
N GLY A 148 -1.74 -4.10 -9.80
CA GLY A 148 -2.87 -3.28 -9.36
C GLY A 148 -2.43 -1.86 -8.98
N SER A 149 -1.38 -1.71 -8.18
CA SER A 149 -0.90 -0.41 -7.75
C SER A 149 -0.32 0.43 -8.89
N VAL A 150 0.46 -0.17 -9.79
CA VAL A 150 1.03 0.52 -10.96
C VAL A 150 -0.08 1.00 -11.88
N PHE A 151 -1.11 0.18 -12.10
CA PHE A 151 -2.26 0.57 -12.89
C PHE A 151 -3.06 1.69 -12.21
N ALA A 152 -3.43 1.54 -10.93
CA ALA A 152 -4.25 2.53 -10.23
C ALA A 152 -3.56 3.91 -10.09
N LEU A 153 -2.26 3.93 -9.79
CA LEU A 153 -1.56 5.16 -9.39
C LEU A 153 -0.81 5.85 -10.53
N LEU A 154 -0.45 5.12 -11.59
CA LEU A 154 0.46 5.64 -12.61
C LEU A 154 -0.05 5.41 -14.02
N TRP A 155 -0.26 4.15 -14.41
CA TRP A 155 -0.43 3.79 -15.82
C TRP A 155 -1.88 3.60 -16.27
N GLY A 156 -2.86 3.47 -15.38
CA GLY A 156 -4.23 3.12 -15.73
C GLY A 156 -4.91 4.17 -16.59
N TYR A 157 -4.86 5.44 -16.18
CA TYR A 157 -5.43 6.53 -16.96
C TYR A 157 -4.77 6.69 -18.35
N PRO A 158 -3.44 6.82 -18.48
CA PRO A 158 -2.81 6.93 -19.81
C PRO A 158 -2.98 5.67 -20.64
N PHE A 159 -2.98 4.47 -20.05
CA PHE A 159 -3.28 3.23 -20.77
C PHE A 159 -4.69 3.25 -21.39
N LEU A 160 -5.71 3.65 -20.62
CA LEU A 160 -7.10 3.68 -21.09
C LEU A 160 -7.34 4.81 -22.11
N VAL A 161 -6.80 6.01 -21.87
CA VAL A 161 -7.05 7.17 -22.74
C VAL A 161 -6.10 7.19 -23.95
N GLN A 162 -4.79 7.13 -23.73
CA GLN A 162 -3.80 7.23 -24.81
C GLN A 162 -3.61 5.90 -25.54
N GLY A 163 -3.57 4.78 -24.80
CA GLY A 163 -3.41 3.44 -25.39
C GLY A 163 -4.69 2.91 -26.03
N GLN A 164 -5.79 2.87 -25.26
CA GLN A 164 -7.07 2.31 -25.71
C GLN A 164 -7.98 3.33 -26.40
N GLY A 165 -7.66 4.63 -26.37
CA GLY A 165 -8.45 5.67 -27.04
C GLY A 165 -9.79 5.95 -26.37
N MET A 166 -9.97 5.61 -25.10
CA MET A 166 -11.21 5.86 -24.36
C MET A 166 -11.38 7.34 -24.03
N THR A 167 -12.63 7.76 -23.82
CA THR A 167 -12.92 9.09 -23.29
C THR A 167 -12.43 9.22 -21.84
N PRO A 168 -12.04 10.42 -21.38
CA PRO A 168 -11.64 10.65 -19.99
C PRO A 168 -12.68 10.16 -18.96
N THR A 169 -13.97 10.36 -19.25
CA THR A 169 -15.07 9.92 -18.40
C THR A 169 -15.15 8.40 -18.28
N ALA A 170 -14.95 7.68 -19.39
CA ALA A 170 -14.95 6.22 -19.38
C ALA A 170 -13.72 5.63 -18.68
N ALA A 171 -12.55 6.26 -18.81
CA ALA A 171 -11.37 5.88 -18.05
C ALA A 171 -11.55 6.11 -16.55
N ALA A 172 -12.10 7.26 -16.15
CA ALA A 172 -12.39 7.59 -14.76
C ALA A 172 -13.42 6.62 -14.14
N SER A 173 -14.47 6.24 -14.89
CA SER A 173 -15.45 5.27 -14.40
C SER A 173 -14.86 3.88 -14.21
N LEU A 174 -13.94 3.43 -15.08
CA LEU A 174 -13.20 2.18 -14.89
C LEU A 174 -12.29 2.22 -13.66
N LEU A 175 -11.54 3.30 -13.43
CA LEU A 175 -10.71 3.43 -12.21
C LEU A 175 -11.55 3.48 -10.93
N THR A 176 -12.73 4.09 -11.00
CA THR A 176 -13.71 4.08 -9.91
C THR A 176 -14.24 2.65 -9.68
N LEU A 177 -14.60 1.94 -10.75
CA LEU A 177 -15.02 0.54 -10.70
C LEU A 177 -13.94 -0.35 -10.08
N MET A 178 -12.67 -0.12 -10.40
CA MET A 178 -11.54 -0.84 -9.79
C MET A 178 -11.57 -0.72 -8.27
N THR A 179 -11.77 0.50 -7.78
CA THR A 179 -11.79 0.81 -6.35
C THR A 179 -12.99 0.15 -5.66
N LEU A 180 -14.17 0.22 -6.27
CA LEU A 180 -15.39 -0.41 -5.76
C LEU A 180 -15.29 -1.94 -5.77
N ALA A 181 -14.73 -2.54 -6.84
CA ALA A 181 -14.48 -3.98 -6.91
C ALA A 181 -13.45 -4.42 -5.86
N GLY A 182 -12.45 -3.57 -5.55
CA GLY A 182 -11.45 -3.82 -4.50
C GLY A 182 -12.09 -3.94 -3.12
N LEU A 183 -13.06 -3.07 -2.86
CA LEU A 183 -13.83 -3.06 -1.62
C LEU A 183 -14.66 -4.34 -1.43
N LEU A 184 -15.21 -4.90 -2.51
CA LEU A 184 -15.99 -6.14 -2.49
C LEU A 184 -15.11 -7.40 -2.46
N THR A 185 -13.97 -7.38 -3.15
CA THR A 185 -13.02 -8.50 -3.18
C THR A 185 -12.28 -8.68 -1.86
N GLY A 186 -12.10 -7.60 -1.08
CA GLY A 186 -11.49 -7.65 0.27
C GLY A 186 -12.14 -8.68 1.21
N PRO A 187 -13.43 -8.54 1.55
CA PRO A 187 -14.16 -9.51 2.37
C PRO A 187 -14.18 -10.92 1.78
N LEU A 188 -14.28 -11.05 0.45
CA LEU A 188 -14.28 -12.34 -0.23
C LEU A 188 -12.95 -13.08 -0.04
N VAL A 189 -11.82 -12.42 -0.27
CA VAL A 189 -10.48 -13.00 -0.06
C VAL A 189 -10.26 -13.34 1.42
N ALA A 190 -10.68 -12.46 2.34
CA ALA A 190 -10.62 -12.73 3.77
C ALA A 190 -11.44 -13.97 4.18
N TYR A 191 -12.66 -14.09 3.67
CA TYR A 191 -13.52 -15.26 3.89
C TYR A 191 -12.90 -16.55 3.36
N LEU A 192 -12.34 -16.53 2.14
CA LEU A 192 -11.68 -17.70 1.54
C LEU A 192 -10.44 -18.13 2.33
N CYS A 193 -9.65 -17.18 2.81
CA CYS A 193 -8.49 -17.44 3.67
C CYS A 193 -8.88 -18.03 5.04
N ALA A 194 -10.03 -17.60 5.59
CA ALA A 194 -10.56 -18.13 6.85
C ALA A 194 -11.13 -19.54 6.69
N ARG A 195 -11.87 -19.79 5.60
CA ARG A 195 -12.50 -21.09 5.31
C ARG A 195 -11.50 -22.15 4.86
N HIS A 196 -10.43 -21.74 4.16
CA HIS A 196 -9.42 -22.66 3.63
C HIS A 196 -7.99 -22.28 4.03
N PRO A 197 -7.60 -22.45 5.32
CA PRO A 197 -6.29 -22.01 5.82
C PRO A 197 -5.09 -22.66 5.11
N PHE A 198 -5.22 -23.91 4.66
CA PHE A 198 -4.16 -24.65 3.97
C PHE A 198 -4.04 -24.33 2.47
N ARG A 199 -4.98 -23.55 1.89
CA ARG A 199 -5.00 -23.22 0.44
C ARG A 199 -4.63 -21.75 0.16
N ARG A 200 -4.03 -21.06 1.13
CA ARG A 200 -3.59 -19.66 0.98
C ARG A 200 -2.62 -19.47 -0.19
N SER A 201 -1.75 -20.44 -0.45
CA SER A 201 -0.79 -20.40 -1.57
C SER A 201 -1.49 -20.52 -2.91
N VAL A 202 -2.53 -21.36 -2.98
CA VAL A 202 -3.38 -21.50 -4.17
C VAL A 202 -4.07 -20.17 -4.48
N LEU A 203 -4.64 -19.49 -3.48
CA LEU A 203 -5.28 -18.18 -3.68
C LEU A 203 -4.32 -17.14 -4.27
N VAL A 204 -3.10 -17.04 -3.71
CA VAL A 204 -2.06 -16.15 -4.22
C VAL A 204 -1.73 -16.47 -5.67
N LEU A 205 -1.45 -17.75 -5.98
CA LEU A 205 -1.14 -18.19 -7.33
C LEU A 205 -2.30 -17.97 -8.29
N THR A 206 -3.55 -18.15 -7.86
CA THR A 206 -4.74 -17.89 -8.67
C THR A 206 -4.87 -16.40 -9.01
N VAL A 207 -4.69 -15.49 -8.05
CA VAL A 207 -4.74 -14.03 -8.29
C VAL A 207 -3.61 -13.61 -9.25
N THR A 208 -2.40 -14.10 -9.02
CA THR A 208 -1.25 -13.80 -9.89
C THR A 208 -1.44 -14.36 -11.30
N ALA A 209 -1.88 -15.61 -11.42
CA ALA A 209 -2.15 -16.24 -12.72
C ALA A 209 -3.29 -15.54 -13.47
N ALA A 210 -4.36 -15.17 -12.78
CA ALA A 210 -5.47 -14.41 -13.36
C ALA A 210 -5.00 -13.04 -13.87
N THR A 211 -4.15 -12.36 -13.10
CA THR A 211 -3.56 -11.06 -13.48
C THR A 211 -2.66 -11.20 -14.71
N ALA A 212 -1.79 -12.21 -14.73
CA ALA A 212 -0.93 -12.48 -15.88
C ALA A 212 -1.74 -12.86 -17.13
N ALA A 213 -2.75 -13.71 -16.98
CA ALA A 213 -3.61 -14.16 -18.07
C ALA A 213 -4.41 -13.01 -18.67
N ILE A 214 -5.05 -12.17 -17.84
CA ILE A 214 -5.87 -11.07 -18.35
C ILE A 214 -5.01 -10.02 -19.07
N TRP A 215 -3.80 -9.75 -18.57
CA TRP A 215 -2.84 -8.90 -19.28
C TRP A 215 -2.38 -9.52 -20.60
N ALA A 216 -2.08 -10.82 -20.61
CA ALA A 216 -1.71 -11.52 -21.84
C ALA A 216 -2.82 -11.43 -22.90
N VAL A 217 -4.08 -11.62 -22.51
CA VAL A 217 -5.23 -11.47 -23.42
C VAL A 217 -5.37 -10.03 -23.93
N VAL A 218 -5.24 -9.04 -23.05
CA VAL A 218 -5.31 -7.61 -23.42
C VAL A 218 -4.19 -7.22 -24.38
N LEU A 219 -2.97 -7.68 -24.14
CA LEU A 219 -1.80 -7.35 -24.96
C LEU A 219 -1.74 -8.13 -26.28
N ALA A 220 -2.28 -9.35 -26.30
CA ALA A 220 -2.38 -10.16 -27.53
C ALA A 220 -3.56 -9.73 -28.42
N TRP A 221 -4.49 -8.92 -27.91
CA TRP A 221 -5.64 -8.49 -28.69
C TRP A 221 -5.21 -7.57 -29.84
N PRO A 222 -5.65 -7.83 -31.09
CA PRO A 222 -5.29 -6.99 -32.21
C PRO A 222 -5.97 -5.62 -32.11
N GLY A 223 -5.16 -4.57 -32.02
CA GLY A 223 -5.63 -3.18 -31.95
C GLY A 223 -6.11 -2.78 -30.55
N ARG A 224 -7.27 -2.11 -30.48
CA ARG A 224 -7.86 -1.66 -29.22
C ARG A 224 -8.69 -2.77 -28.59
N ALA A 225 -8.44 -3.06 -27.32
CA ALA A 225 -9.18 -4.04 -26.56
C ALA A 225 -10.66 -3.62 -26.41
N PRO A 226 -11.61 -4.57 -26.53
CA PRO A 226 -13.02 -4.26 -26.37
C PRO A 226 -13.33 -3.88 -24.92
N GLY A 227 -14.33 -3.02 -24.71
CA GLY A 227 -14.64 -2.45 -23.39
C GLY A 227 -14.90 -3.50 -22.28
N TRP A 228 -15.54 -4.61 -22.61
CA TRP A 228 -15.78 -5.70 -21.65
C TRP A 228 -14.48 -6.35 -21.14
N LEU A 229 -13.44 -6.41 -21.99
CA LEU A 229 -12.14 -6.97 -21.63
C LEU A 229 -11.40 -6.02 -20.69
N LEU A 230 -11.53 -4.72 -20.90
CA LEU A 230 -10.99 -3.69 -19.99
C LEU A 230 -11.71 -3.68 -18.64
N VAL A 231 -13.02 -3.91 -18.61
CA VAL A 231 -13.79 -4.13 -17.38
C VAL A 231 -13.26 -5.37 -16.65
N ALA A 232 -13.07 -6.49 -17.35
CA ALA A 232 -12.53 -7.71 -16.76
C ALA A 232 -11.11 -7.51 -16.21
N LEU A 233 -10.23 -6.83 -16.95
CA LEU A 233 -8.90 -6.43 -16.51
C LEU A 233 -8.95 -5.69 -15.19
N VAL A 234 -9.79 -4.67 -15.10
CA VAL A 234 -9.94 -3.83 -13.91
C VAL A 234 -10.47 -4.62 -12.71
N VAL A 235 -11.45 -5.51 -12.92
CA VAL A 235 -12.01 -6.36 -11.86
C VAL A 235 -10.96 -7.34 -11.32
N VAL A 236 -10.14 -7.93 -12.19
CA VAL A 236 -9.03 -8.81 -11.79
C VAL A 236 -7.99 -8.02 -11.01
N LEU A 237 -7.58 -6.85 -11.52
CA LEU A 237 -6.62 -5.96 -10.86
C LEU A 237 -7.11 -5.47 -9.48
N ALA A 238 -8.42 -5.38 -9.27
CA ALA A 238 -8.98 -5.00 -7.98
C ALA A 238 -8.70 -6.02 -6.87
N ALA A 239 -8.58 -7.31 -7.21
CA ALA A 239 -8.27 -8.38 -6.25
C ALA A 239 -6.79 -8.38 -5.79
N ASN A 240 -5.91 -7.63 -6.47
CA ASN A 240 -4.48 -7.59 -6.18
C ASN A 240 -4.14 -7.02 -4.79
N GLY A 241 -4.88 -5.98 -4.35
CA GLY A 241 -4.71 -5.41 -3.02
C GLY A 241 -5.07 -6.41 -1.90
N PRO A 242 -6.28 -6.99 -1.90
CA PRO A 242 -6.64 -8.04 -0.95
C PRO A 242 -5.73 -9.28 -1.01
N GLY A 243 -5.30 -9.70 -2.20
CA GLY A 243 -4.36 -10.81 -2.38
C GLY A 243 -3.01 -10.57 -1.71
N SER A 244 -2.53 -9.31 -1.70
CA SER A 244 -1.26 -8.95 -1.07
C SER A 244 -1.28 -9.02 0.45
N ALA A 245 -2.46 -8.87 1.06
CA ALA A 245 -2.62 -8.97 2.50
C ALA A 245 -2.29 -10.38 3.03
N ILE A 246 -2.42 -11.41 2.19
CA ILE A 246 -2.03 -12.81 2.51
C ILE A 246 -0.53 -12.91 2.79
N GLY A 247 0.30 -12.05 2.17
CA GLY A 247 1.74 -11.99 2.41
C GLY A 247 2.12 -11.74 3.87
N PHE A 248 1.31 -10.94 4.59
CA PHE A 248 1.54 -10.64 6.01
C PHE A 248 1.32 -11.83 6.94
N ASP A 249 0.54 -12.82 6.50
CA ASP A 249 0.32 -14.05 7.27
C ASP A 249 1.53 -14.99 7.18
N TYR A 250 2.18 -15.09 6.01
CA TYR A 250 3.39 -15.92 5.84
C TYR A 250 4.61 -15.39 6.60
N ALA A 251 4.75 -14.07 6.68
CA ALA A 251 5.82 -13.45 7.46
C ALA A 251 5.71 -13.74 8.97
N ARG A 252 4.53 -14.19 9.43
CA ARG A 252 4.26 -14.49 10.85
C ARG A 252 4.33 -15.99 11.18
N THR A 253 4.19 -16.88 10.19
CA THR A 253 4.45 -18.32 10.36
C THR A 253 5.96 -18.58 10.39
N GLY A 254 6.62 -18.10 11.44
CA GLY A 254 7.98 -18.52 11.80
C GLY A 254 7.97 -19.88 12.49
N PRO A 255 9.14 -20.53 12.64
CA PRO A 255 9.23 -21.85 13.26
C PRO A 255 8.73 -21.84 14.72
N PRO A 256 8.20 -22.98 15.21
CA PRO A 256 7.65 -23.14 16.55
C PRO A 256 8.65 -22.75 17.65
N ALA A 257 8.14 -22.32 18.81
CA ALA A 257 8.89 -21.72 19.91
C ALA A 257 10.09 -22.55 20.42
N HIS A 258 10.09 -23.87 20.23
CA HIS A 258 11.19 -24.75 20.64
C HIS A 258 12.47 -24.56 19.80
N GLN A 259 12.43 -23.87 18.65
CA GLN A 259 13.61 -23.53 17.84
C GLN A 259 14.17 -22.13 18.15
N ARG A 260 13.61 -21.41 19.13
CA ARG A 260 14.13 -20.10 19.59
C ARG A 260 15.21 -20.22 20.66
N CYS A 261 15.55 -21.43 21.10
CA CYS A 261 16.66 -21.72 22.01
C CYS A 261 18.03 -21.59 21.30
N GLY A 262 18.37 -20.38 20.87
CA GLY A 262 19.71 -19.99 20.45
C GLY A 262 20.17 -18.66 21.07
N ALA A 263 19.32 -18.00 21.86
CA ALA A 263 19.74 -16.91 22.73
C ALA A 263 20.35 -17.52 24.01
N PRO A 264 21.54 -17.08 24.47
CA PRO A 264 22.16 -17.62 25.66
C PRO A 264 21.20 -17.50 26.84
N ALA A 265 20.93 -18.63 27.47
CA ALA A 265 20.12 -18.70 28.67
C ALA A 265 20.66 -17.71 29.70
N ALA A 266 19.86 -16.69 30.04
CA ALA A 266 20.08 -15.94 31.26
C ALA A 266 20.06 -16.95 32.41
N ARG A 267 21.23 -17.18 33.01
CA ARG A 267 21.35 -18.01 34.21
C ARG A 267 20.62 -17.28 35.34
N PRO A 268 19.78 -17.96 36.12
CA PRO A 268 19.22 -17.38 37.33
C PRO A 268 20.29 -17.41 38.41
N TRP A 269 20.78 -16.25 38.83
CA TRP A 269 21.11 -15.83 40.21
C TRP A 269 21.27 -14.32 40.20
#